data_AF-A0A7L6AT21-F1
#
_entry.id   AF-A0A7L6AT21-F1
#
_cell.length_a   1.000
_cell.length_b   1.000
_cell.length_c   1.000
_cell.angle_alpha   90.00
_cell.angle_beta   90.00
_cell.angle_gamma   90.00
#
_symmetry.space_group_name_H-M   'P 1'
#
loop_
_entity.id
_entity.type
_entity.pdbx_description
1 polymer ?
#
loop_
_entity_poly.entity_id
_entity_poly.type
_entity_poly.pdbx_seq_one_letter_code
_entity_poly.pdbx_strand_id
1 'polypeptide(L)'
;MLGLSLRGWLEWVEDYAVYLVVKSNASRPEDLQQLLHALRETLDLHGFYIHMNGNNLALLPDPVNKRAAAAEILRRHTAVHGRVPVFGLGIACRIWAFCACAILRPSRRTASWVGNCHERAAGFPRLVSA
;
A
#
# COMPACT_ATOMS: atom_id res chain seq x y z
N MET A 1 12.09 -28.88 3.28
CA MET A 1 12.12 -27.89 2.18
C MET A 1 10.71 -27.81 1.61
N LEU A 2 10.09 -26.63 1.48
CA LEU A 2 8.64 -26.47 1.22
C LEU A 2 8.16 -26.94 -0.17
N GLY A 3 9.05 -27.36 -1.07
CA GLY A 3 8.68 -27.83 -2.42
C GLY A 3 8.02 -26.78 -3.33
N LEU A 4 8.12 -25.49 -2.96
CA LEU A 4 7.47 -24.39 -3.68
C LEU A 4 8.30 -23.96 -4.90
N SER A 5 7.64 -23.74 -6.03
CA SER A 5 8.24 -23.14 -7.23
C SER A 5 8.00 -21.64 -7.22
N LEU A 6 9.03 -20.90 -6.81
CA LEU A 6 8.96 -19.45 -6.58
C LEU A 6 10.01 -18.71 -7.41
N ARG A 7 9.74 -17.44 -7.69
CA ARG A 7 10.73 -16.46 -8.14
C ARG A 7 10.66 -15.26 -7.23
N GLY A 8 11.80 -14.74 -6.82
CA GLY A 8 11.89 -13.56 -5.98
C GLY A 8 13.09 -12.71 -6.35
N TRP A 9 12.95 -11.41 -6.16
CA TRP A 9 14.01 -10.45 -6.40
C TRP A 9 13.85 -9.27 -5.45
N LEU A 10 14.97 -8.60 -5.18
CA LEU A 10 14.96 -7.29 -4.56
C LEU A 10 14.64 -6.26 -5.65
N GLU A 11 13.77 -5.32 -5.31
CA GLU A 11 13.49 -4.16 -6.14
C GLU A 11 14.48 -3.07 -5.77
N TRP A 12 15.23 -2.60 -6.77
CA TRP A 12 16.32 -1.66 -6.59
C TRP A 12 15.96 -0.30 -7.15
N VAL A 13 16.38 0.74 -6.44
CA VAL A 13 16.38 2.12 -6.94
C VAL A 13 17.78 2.65 -6.70
N GLU A 14 18.49 2.94 -7.79
CA GLU A 14 19.93 3.26 -7.76
C GLU A 14 20.68 2.15 -7.00
N ASP A 15 21.44 2.50 -5.96
CA ASP A 15 22.24 1.58 -5.15
C ASP A 15 21.46 1.01 -3.94
N TYR A 16 20.16 1.30 -3.82
CA TYR A 16 19.35 0.91 -2.67
C TYR A 16 18.40 -0.24 -3.01
N ALA A 17 18.52 -1.34 -2.26
CA ALA A 17 17.50 -2.38 -2.24
C ALA A 17 16.29 -1.88 -1.43
N VAL A 18 15.18 -1.63 -2.10
CA VAL A 18 14.03 -0.94 -1.53
C VAL A 18 13.05 -1.91 -0.87
N TYR A 19 12.74 -3.03 -1.53
CA TYR A 19 11.87 -4.06 -0.96
C TYR A 19 12.07 -5.41 -1.65
N LEU A 20 11.66 -6.50 -0.98
CA LEU A 20 11.64 -7.85 -1.56
C LEU A 20 10.28 -8.11 -2.19
N VAL A 21 10.26 -8.72 -3.37
CA VAL A 21 9.05 -9.27 -3.98
C VAL A 21 9.25 -10.74 -4.32
N VAL A 22 8.20 -11.54 -4.11
CA VAL A 22 8.15 -12.96 -4.41
C VAL A 22 6.84 -13.29 -5.11
N LYS A 23 6.92 -14.13 -6.14
CA LYS A 23 5.80 -14.65 -6.91
C LYS A 23 5.90 -16.16 -7.07
N SER A 24 4.75 -16.83 -7.10
CA SER A 24 4.67 -18.25 -7.49
C SER A 24 4.80 -18.36 -9.00
N ASN A 25 5.60 -19.32 -9.46
CA ASN A 25 5.72 -19.66 -10.89
C ASN A 25 4.45 -20.34 -11.42
N ALA A 26 3.73 -21.04 -10.55
CA ALA A 26 2.42 -21.62 -10.88
C ALA A 26 1.27 -20.59 -10.77
N SER A 27 1.56 -19.34 -10.40
CA SER A 27 0.57 -18.29 -10.15
C SER A 27 -0.49 -18.64 -9.11
N ARG A 28 -0.11 -19.45 -8.11
CA ARG A 28 -0.97 -19.86 -6.99
C ARG A 28 -0.70 -18.97 -5.77
N PRO A 29 -1.67 -18.15 -5.32
CA PRO A 29 -1.52 -17.34 -4.11
C PRO A 29 -1.28 -18.17 -2.84
N GLU A 30 -1.73 -19.42 -2.81
CA GLU A 30 -1.58 -20.35 -1.68
C GLU A 30 -0.10 -20.69 -1.44
N ASP A 31 0.71 -20.78 -2.50
CA ASP A 31 2.17 -20.97 -2.38
C ASP A 31 2.81 -19.79 -1.63
N LEU A 32 2.31 -18.57 -1.86
CA LEU A 32 2.80 -17.36 -1.21
C LEU A 32 2.33 -17.25 0.24
N GLN A 33 1.13 -17.75 0.55
CA GLN A 33 0.65 -17.84 1.93
C GLN A 33 1.47 -18.83 2.75
N GLN A 34 1.80 -19.99 2.17
CA GLN A 34 2.70 -20.97 2.81
C GLN A 34 4.09 -20.39 3.05
N LEU A 35 4.65 -19.69 2.06
CA LEU A 35 5.91 -18.97 2.23
C LEU A 35 5.82 -17.95 3.37
N LEU A 36 4.79 -17.10 3.39
CA LEU A 36 4.63 -16.07 4.41
C LEU A 36 4.51 -16.68 5.83
N HIS A 37 3.79 -17.80 5.95
CA HIS A 37 3.69 -18.51 7.22
C HIS A 37 5.06 -18.99 7.70
N ALA A 38 5.83 -19.66 6.83
CA ALA A 38 7.18 -20.12 7.16
C ALA A 38 8.13 -18.95 7.49
N LEU A 39 8.03 -17.81 6.79
CA LEU A 39 8.84 -16.62 7.08
C LEU A 39 8.53 -16.05 8.47
N ARG A 40 7.26 -16.04 8.89
CA ARG A 40 6.85 -15.55 10.22
C ARG A 40 7.32 -16.46 11.37
N GLU A 41 7.49 -17.74 11.10
CA GLU A 41 8.00 -18.69 12.11
C GLU A 41 9.53 -18.64 12.23
N THR A 42 10.22 -18.17 11.19
CA THR A 42 11.69 -18.25 11.09
C THR A 42 12.39 -16.91 11.25
N LEU A 43 11.72 -15.80 10.97
CA LEU A 43 12.29 -14.45 10.98
C LEU A 43 11.45 -13.50 11.83
N ASP A 44 12.11 -12.59 12.52
CA ASP A 44 11.44 -11.39 13.04
C ASP A 44 11.15 -10.44 11.88
N LEU A 45 9.87 -10.25 11.59
CA LEU A 45 9.38 -9.37 10.53
C LEU A 45 8.95 -7.99 11.08
N HIS A 46 9.28 -7.68 12.33
CA HIS A 46 9.08 -6.34 12.87
C HIS A 46 9.83 -5.29 12.03
N GLY A 47 9.21 -4.12 11.80
CA GLY A 47 9.75 -3.08 10.94
C GLY A 47 9.52 -3.31 9.44
N PHE A 48 8.84 -4.40 9.07
CA PHE A 48 8.42 -4.67 7.70
C PHE A 48 6.90 -4.68 7.57
N TYR A 49 6.43 -3.92 6.59
CA TYR A 49 5.10 -4.01 6.05
C TYR A 49 5.02 -5.13 5.00
N ILE A 50 4.09 -6.07 5.23
CA ILE A 50 3.86 -7.20 4.33
C ILE A 50 2.64 -6.90 3.45
N HIS A 51 2.86 -6.90 2.13
CA HIS A 51 1.82 -6.72 1.13
C HIS A 51 1.60 -8.01 0.34
N MET A 52 0.36 -8.49 0.30
CA MET A 52 -0.01 -9.65 -0.52
C MET A 52 -1.26 -9.31 -1.35
N ASN A 53 -1.18 -9.53 -2.66
CA ASN A 53 -2.30 -9.33 -3.58
C ASN A 53 -2.18 -10.27 -4.78
N GLY A 54 -3.03 -11.29 -4.85
CA GLY A 54 -2.95 -12.34 -5.88
C GLY A 54 -1.57 -13.00 -5.89
N ASN A 55 -0.98 -13.18 -7.07
CA ASN A 55 0.37 -13.73 -7.26
C ASN A 55 1.48 -12.69 -6.99
N ASN A 56 1.43 -12.01 -5.84
CA ASN A 56 2.43 -11.02 -5.45
C ASN A 56 2.51 -10.91 -3.93
N LEU A 57 3.63 -11.35 -3.36
CA LEU A 57 4.00 -11.13 -1.97
C LEU A 57 5.17 -10.14 -1.94
N ALA A 58 5.07 -9.06 -1.18
CA ALA A 58 6.13 -8.09 -1.02
C ALA A 58 6.36 -7.77 0.46
N LEU A 59 7.64 -7.67 0.83
CA LEU A 59 8.08 -7.27 2.17
C LEU A 59 8.79 -5.93 2.02
N LEU A 60 8.16 -4.87 2.52
CA LEU A 60 8.63 -3.50 2.42
C LEU A 60 9.07 -3.04 3.82
N PRO A 61 10.24 -2.42 4.00
CA PRO A 61 10.57 -1.74 5.25
C PRO A 61 9.54 -0.63 5.55
N ASP A 62 9.17 -0.42 6.81
CA ASP A 62 8.17 0.58 7.21
C ASP A 62 8.41 2.01 6.68
N PRO A 63 9.66 2.50 6.58
CA PRO A 63 9.94 3.81 5.97
C PRO A 63 9.51 3.92 4.50
N VAL A 64 9.47 2.80 3.77
CA VAL A 64 9.10 2.74 2.36
C VAL A 64 7.59 2.62 2.22
N ASN A 65 6.89 3.74 2.14
CA ASN A 65 5.46 3.73 1.91
C ASN A 65 4.96 4.91 1.04
N LYS A 66 3.92 4.63 0.25
CA LYS A 66 3.34 5.60 -0.70
C LYS A 66 2.75 6.83 -0.01
N ARG A 67 2.26 6.70 1.22
CA ARG A 67 1.68 7.82 1.99
C ARG A 67 2.76 8.86 2.30
N ALA A 68 3.92 8.44 2.81
CA ALA A 68 5.02 9.33 3.15
C ALA A 68 5.56 10.04 1.91
N ALA A 69 5.76 9.31 0.81
CA ALA A 69 6.19 9.90 -0.46
C ALA A 69 5.20 10.95 -0.99
N ALA A 70 3.90 10.65 -0.95
CA ALA A 70 2.86 11.58 -1.38
C ALA A 70 2.77 12.84 -0.51
N ALA A 71 2.88 12.65 0.82
CA ALA A 71 2.88 13.76 1.77
C ALA A 71 4.05 14.72 1.49
N GLU A 72 5.23 14.19 1.17
CA GLU A 72 6.39 15.00 0.84
C GLU A 72 6.23 15.75 -0.49
N ILE A 73 5.70 15.08 -1.53
CA ILE A 73 5.38 15.72 -2.81
C ILE A 73 4.39 16.87 -2.59
N LEU A 74 3.33 16.62 -1.82
CA LEU A 74 2.32 17.63 -1.53
C LEU A 74 2.91 18.80 -0.73
N ARG A 75 3.75 18.52 0.28
CA ARG A 75 4.43 19.55 1.07
C ARG A 75 5.28 20.46 0.18
N ARG A 76 6.10 19.89 -0.71
CA ARG A 76 6.94 20.66 -1.66
C ARG A 76 6.09 21.48 -2.61
N HIS A 77 5.04 20.87 -3.18
CA HIS A 77 4.14 21.55 -4.10
C HIS A 77 3.41 22.72 -3.41
N THR A 78 2.89 22.52 -2.21
CA THR A 78 2.20 23.55 -1.44
C THR A 78 3.11 24.71 -1.05
N ALA A 79 4.40 24.46 -0.80
CA ALA A 79 5.35 25.52 -0.51
C ALA A 79 5.56 26.49 -1.70
N VAL A 80 5.41 26.01 -2.94
CA VAL A 80 5.63 26.81 -4.16
C VAL A 80 4.32 27.40 -4.70
N HIS A 81 3.24 26.63 -4.65
CA HIS A 81 1.98 26.96 -5.35
C HIS A 81 0.80 27.23 -4.41
N GLY A 82 1.00 27.12 -3.09
CA GLY A 82 -0.09 27.18 -2.13
C GLY A 82 -1.02 25.96 -2.21
N ARG A 83 -2.23 26.10 -1.67
CA ARG A 83 -3.20 25.00 -1.63
C ARG A 83 -3.92 24.86 -2.97
N VAL A 84 -3.84 23.67 -3.56
CA VAL A 84 -4.54 23.32 -4.80
C VAL A 84 -5.40 22.06 -4.58
N PRO A 85 -6.44 21.82 -5.41
CA PRO A 85 -7.14 20.55 -5.43
C PRO A 85 -6.18 19.39 -5.70
N VAL A 86 -6.33 18.29 -4.95
CA VAL A 86 -5.52 17.07 -5.11
C VAL A 86 -6.45 15.90 -5.43
N PHE A 87 -6.14 15.16 -6.49
CA PHE A 87 -6.87 13.97 -6.89
C PHE A 87 -6.03 12.73 -6.59
N GLY A 88 -6.62 11.77 -5.88
CA GLY A 88 -5.99 10.47 -5.62
C GLY A 88 -6.67 9.38 -6.44
N LEU A 89 -5.90 8.68 -7.28
CA LEU A 89 -6.38 7.58 -8.11
C LEU A 89 -5.74 6.26 -7.66
N GLY A 90 -6.55 5.20 -7.60
CA GLY A 90 -6.06 3.90 -7.18
C GLY A 90 -6.96 2.71 -7.50
N ILE A 91 -6.34 1.59 -7.87
CA ILE A 91 -7.00 0.34 -8.22
C ILE A 91 -7.00 -0.72 -7.11
N ALA A 92 -6.43 -0.42 -5.94
CA ALA A 92 -6.31 -1.36 -4.83
C ALA A 92 -6.80 -0.73 -3.51
N CYS A 93 -7.48 -1.51 -2.67
CA CYS A 93 -8.10 -1.02 -1.44
C CYS A 93 -7.11 -0.43 -0.39
N ARG A 94 -5.79 -0.49 -0.62
CA ARG A 94 -4.78 0.14 0.26
C ARG A 94 -4.24 1.49 -0.24
N ILE A 95 -4.69 1.96 -1.41
CA ILE A 95 -4.44 3.33 -1.86
C ILE A 95 -5.25 4.34 -1.02
N TRP A 96 -6.18 3.87 -0.19
CA TRP A 96 -6.97 4.69 0.72
C TRP A 96 -6.10 5.52 1.67
N ALA A 97 -4.97 4.97 2.13
CA ALA A 97 -4.02 5.69 2.98
C ALA A 97 -3.30 6.85 2.26
N PHE A 98 -3.12 6.74 0.93
CA PHE A 98 -2.60 7.77 0.04
C PHE A 98 -3.70 8.79 -0.32
N CYS A 99 -4.87 8.32 -0.75
CA CYS A 99 -6.01 9.18 -1.09
C CYS A 99 -6.53 9.97 0.12
N ALA A 100 -6.52 9.39 1.32
CA ALA A 100 -6.89 10.12 2.54
C ALA A 100 -5.94 11.29 2.85
N CYS A 101 -4.67 11.20 2.43
CA CYS A 101 -3.70 12.28 2.58
C CYS A 101 -3.94 13.42 1.56
N ALA A 102 -4.45 13.09 0.36
CA ALA A 102 -4.91 14.06 -0.63
C ALA A 102 -6.18 14.82 -0.20
N ILE A 103 -6.99 14.23 0.70
CA ILE A 103 -8.18 14.88 1.28
C ILE A 103 -7.77 15.73 2.50
N LEU A 104 -6.89 16.71 2.29
CA LEU A 104 -6.70 17.78 3.26
C LEU A 104 -7.87 18.76 3.14
N ARG A 105 -8.97 18.47 3.85
CA ARG A 105 -10.16 19.31 4.12
C ARG A 105 -10.32 20.50 3.16
N PRO A 106 -11.11 20.37 2.08
CA PRO A 106 -11.70 21.52 1.45
C PRO A 106 -12.67 22.13 2.47
N SER A 107 -12.58 23.44 2.68
CA SER A 107 -13.70 24.20 3.22
C SER A 107 -14.94 23.86 2.39
N ARG A 108 -15.87 23.09 2.97
CA ARG A 108 -17.25 22.86 2.54
C ARG A 108 -17.51 23.06 1.03
N ARG A 109 -17.15 22.06 0.21
CA ARG A 109 -17.89 21.57 -0.98
C ARG A 109 -16.94 20.71 -1.84
N THR A 110 -17.49 19.60 -2.32
CA THR A 110 -16.93 18.65 -3.30
C THR A 110 -15.64 17.91 -2.92
N ALA A 111 -15.80 16.80 -2.20
CA ALA A 111 -14.99 15.61 -2.42
C ALA A 111 -15.89 14.59 -3.12
N SER A 112 -15.62 14.26 -4.38
CA SER A 112 -16.24 13.12 -5.06
C SER A 112 -15.29 11.93 -5.01
N TRP A 113 -15.83 10.79 -4.61
CA TRP A 113 -15.10 9.53 -4.48
C TRP A 113 -15.65 8.56 -5.53
N VAL A 114 -14.78 7.91 -6.30
CA VAL A 114 -15.16 6.82 -7.21
C VAL A 114 -14.25 5.64 -6.91
N GLY A 115 -14.83 4.59 -6.33
CA GLY A 115 -14.15 3.33 -6.05
C GLY A 115 -15.16 2.28 -5.60
N ASN A 116 -14.91 1.02 -5.93
CA ASN A 116 -15.73 -0.10 -5.50
C ASN A 116 -14.83 -1.03 -4.68
N CYS A 117 -14.93 -1.01 -3.36
CA CYS A 117 -14.37 -2.02 -2.47
C CYS A 117 -15.47 -2.38 -1.48
N HIS A 118 -16.17 -3.48 -1.75
CA HIS A 118 -17.15 -4.05 -0.82
C HIS A 118 -16.51 -4.31 0.55
N GLU A 119 -17.13 -3.73 1.57
CA GLU A 119 -17.23 -4.27 2.93
C GLU A 119 -15.95 -4.78 3.60
N ARG A 120 -15.19 -3.85 4.21
CA ARG A 120 -14.59 -4.04 5.55
C ARG A 120 -13.97 -2.72 6.04
N ALA A 121 -14.84 -1.81 6.46
CA ALA A 121 -14.47 -0.66 7.29
C ALA A 121 -15.36 -0.64 8.54
N ALA A 122 -15.26 -1.69 9.36
CA ALA A 122 -15.69 -1.60 10.75
C ALA A 122 -14.65 -0.73 11.48
N GLY A 123 -14.93 0.57 11.63
CA GLY A 123 -14.07 1.43 12.44
C GLY A 123 -13.99 2.92 12.10
N PHE A 124 -14.94 3.54 11.41
CA PHE A 124 -15.07 5.01 11.38
C PHE A 124 -16.56 5.41 11.39
N PRO A 125 -16.96 6.46 12.13
CA PRO A 125 -18.37 6.78 12.32
C PRO A 125 -19.05 7.08 10.98
N ARG A 126 -20.20 6.44 10.75
CA ARG A 126 -21.13 6.84 9.69
C ARG A 126 -21.50 8.30 9.94
N LEU A 127 -21.02 9.19 9.08
CA LEU A 127 -21.68 10.48 8.89
C LEU A 127 -22.90 10.23 8.02
N VAL A 128 -24.02 9.95 8.69
CA VAL A 128 -25.36 10.17 8.17
C VAL A 128 -25.68 11.66 8.35
N SER A 129 -26.48 12.19 7.41
CA SER A 129 -27.39 13.36 7.48
C SER A 129 -27.02 14.39 6.41
N ALA A 130 -27.93 14.90 5.59
CA ALA A 130 -29.38 14.73 5.43
C ALA A 130 -29.73 14.88 3.95
#